data_AF-A0A0N1H1T2-F1
#
_entry.id   AF-A0A0N1H1T2-F1
#
_cell.length_a   1.000
_cell.length_b   1.000
_cell.length_c   1.000
_cell.angle_alpha   90.00
_cell.angle_beta   90.00
_cell.angle_gamma   90.00
#
_symmetry.space_group_name_H-M   'P 1'
#
loop_
_entity.id
_entity.type
_entity.pdbx_description
1 polymer ?
#
loop_
_entity_poly.entity_id
_entity_poly.type
_entity_poly.pdbx_seq_one_letter_code
_entity_poly.pdbx_strand_id
1 'polypeptide(L)'
;MHVNTLVKGYPLLRSTHEAAYQTLEDILQEFDVSKQEGAASSNVRFEGDIPHPNTTHSQNLNLTLVGCIPALANAVAAAEILEARGGPRQTITADLRRGHNYIDPGIGMTPTINGQEITMDVVAGNPFINNIFETRDGKYAVLSAVYVDLAYKWTALLGCSMAEHDVREKVKQWFSTDLEDLALSAGMPMAICQTESSWTAHPQGQVLSKLPWVPSRRLPTGGNAPFSPWSALPTEPRRPLSGIKVLCLTHAIAGPSAGRTLAEHGASVLQIMFTHGFEHQFVYTYANLGTASTRLNLNNNSDRARLRTLVQEAHVWIDSFRPGAIAKFGFDDVDIFALNPAMIVSHIRVYGTTGPWAHTPGFDMQGSASSGMMALCGEGVGDGRPQWPPGMVINDYTTGYSTALAIQSMLLKRFRGEVSVEDGWLLSPSLCGTAMGILKYFKTSRFATAHDACDETSAPLPPLTIEEQTGLGYLRTLAPLPQMGVTPICYENGLLVPMGSSSPVFPGFDQEYSFDTAGPDDHTGLHAVLVSANDKIERLRVMGEERRASRDKAERSTGTARHWDAYAGMDS
;
A
#
# COMPACT_ATOMS: atom_id res chain seq x y z
N MET A 1 -7.39 -10.41 28.97
CA MET A 1 -8.24 -11.56 29.34
C MET A 1 -9.28 -11.11 30.37
N HIS A 2 -10.47 -10.67 29.93
CA HIS A 2 -11.76 -10.71 30.63
C HIS A 2 -12.85 -10.29 29.62
N VAL A 3 -13.14 -11.18 28.66
CA VAL A 3 -14.37 -11.16 27.87
C VAL A 3 -15.49 -11.67 28.80
N ASN A 4 -15.88 -10.85 29.77
CA ASN A 4 -17.04 -11.09 30.65
C ASN A 4 -17.36 -9.84 31.46
N THR A 5 -17.73 -8.76 30.77
CA THR A 5 -18.60 -7.77 31.39
C THR A 5 -19.93 -7.85 30.67
N LEU A 6 -20.81 -8.69 31.21
CA LEU A 6 -22.21 -8.84 30.83
C LEU A 6 -22.89 -7.46 30.89
N VAL A 7 -23.02 -6.82 29.73
CA VAL A 7 -24.02 -5.77 29.53
C VAL A 7 -25.38 -6.48 29.57
N LYS A 8 -26.05 -6.41 30.73
CA LYS A 8 -27.43 -6.88 30.90
C LYS A 8 -28.31 -6.22 29.83
N GLY A 9 -28.73 -6.99 28.82
CA GLY A 9 -29.70 -6.55 27.82
C GLY A 9 -29.36 -6.84 26.35
N TYR A 10 -28.17 -7.35 26.02
CA TYR A 10 -27.83 -7.76 24.65
C TYR A 10 -27.80 -9.30 24.51
N PRO A 11 -28.30 -9.87 23.39
CA PRO A 11 -28.22 -11.30 23.15
C PRO A 11 -26.75 -11.76 23.11
N LEU A 12 -26.50 -13.01 23.48
CA LEU A 12 -25.19 -13.70 23.41
C LEU A 12 -24.39 -13.23 22.18
N LEU A 13 -23.13 -12.80 22.40
CA LEU A 13 -22.22 -12.40 21.32
C LEU A 13 -22.22 -13.49 20.23
N ARG A 14 -22.54 -13.10 18.99
CA ARG A 14 -22.50 -14.00 17.84
C ARG A 14 -21.04 -14.36 17.57
N SER A 15 -20.76 -15.62 17.19
CA SER A 15 -19.39 -16.11 16.93
C SER A 15 -18.62 -15.26 15.90
N THR A 16 -19.32 -14.64 14.96
CA THR A 16 -18.81 -13.69 13.96
C THR A 16 -18.31 -12.37 14.58
N HIS A 17 -19.00 -11.84 15.59
CA HIS A 17 -18.60 -10.62 16.30
C HIS A 17 -17.39 -10.87 17.17
N GLU A 18 -17.34 -12.02 17.85
CA GLU A 18 -16.16 -12.43 18.64
C GLU A 18 -14.92 -12.53 17.76
N ALA A 19 -15.04 -13.15 16.58
CA ALA A 19 -13.97 -13.21 15.59
C ALA A 19 -13.51 -11.80 15.14
N ALA A 20 -14.45 -10.90 14.85
CA ALA A 20 -14.16 -9.53 14.44
C ALA A 20 -13.48 -8.72 15.55
N TYR A 21 -13.97 -8.81 16.80
CA TYR A 21 -13.36 -8.16 17.96
C TYR A 21 -11.96 -8.68 18.23
N GLN A 22 -11.76 -10.00 18.27
CA GLN A 22 -10.45 -10.58 18.51
C GLN A 22 -9.44 -10.16 17.44
N THR A 23 -9.86 -10.13 16.18
CA THR A 23 -8.99 -9.70 15.08
C THR A 23 -8.63 -8.22 15.18
N LEU A 24 -9.59 -7.38 15.56
CA LEU A 24 -9.34 -5.96 15.83
C LEU A 24 -8.38 -5.77 17.00
N GLU A 25 -8.59 -6.46 18.13
CA GLU A 25 -7.73 -6.38 19.31
C GLU A 25 -6.29 -6.81 19.01
N ASP A 26 -6.11 -7.93 18.29
CA ASP A 26 -4.78 -8.41 17.92
C ASP A 26 -4.02 -7.39 17.05
N ILE A 27 -4.72 -6.74 16.11
CA ILE A 27 -4.13 -5.71 15.24
C ILE A 27 -3.82 -4.46 16.06
N LEU A 28 -4.75 -3.98 16.88
CA LEU A 28 -4.51 -2.82 17.74
C LEU A 28 -3.33 -3.06 18.69
N GLN A 29 -3.20 -4.26 19.25
CA GLN A 29 -2.06 -4.66 20.07
C GLN A 29 -0.75 -4.66 19.29
N GLU A 30 -0.71 -5.21 18.06
CA GLU A 30 0.49 -5.21 17.23
C GLU A 30 0.98 -3.79 16.87
N PHE A 31 0.07 -2.82 16.81
CA PHE A 31 0.39 -1.42 16.53
C PHE A 31 0.54 -0.56 17.80
N ASP A 32 0.58 -1.17 18.99
CA ASP A 32 0.61 -0.48 20.29
C ASP A 32 -0.53 0.53 20.51
N VAL A 33 -1.67 0.35 19.84
CA VAL A 33 -2.90 1.13 20.05
C VAL A 33 -3.74 0.42 21.10
N SER A 34 -3.19 0.26 22.30
CA SER A 34 -3.86 -0.42 23.40
C SER A 34 -4.53 0.59 24.34
N LYS A 35 -5.70 0.20 24.87
CA LYS A 35 -6.40 0.94 25.91
C LYS A 35 -5.57 0.95 27.19
N GLN A 36 -5.47 2.09 27.87
CA GLN A 36 -4.93 2.12 29.22
C GLN A 36 -5.87 1.35 30.17
N GLU A 37 -5.32 0.42 30.96
CA GLU A 37 -6.10 -0.39 31.90
C GLU A 37 -6.91 0.51 32.86
N GLY A 38 -8.21 0.23 32.98
CA GLY A 38 -9.11 0.94 33.91
C GLY A 38 -9.67 2.27 33.40
N ALA A 39 -9.22 2.79 32.25
CA ALA A 39 -9.83 3.95 31.61
C ALA A 39 -11.06 3.54 30.79
N ALA A 40 -12.22 4.18 31.02
CA ALA A 40 -13.31 4.10 30.06
C ALA A 40 -12.83 4.68 28.70
N SER A 41 -13.24 4.09 27.58
CA SER A 41 -12.78 4.45 26.23
C SER A 41 -13.96 4.57 25.27
N SER A 42 -13.71 5.10 24.07
CA SER A 42 -14.61 4.90 22.93
C SER A 42 -14.95 3.41 22.74
N ASN A 43 -16.17 3.15 22.29
CA ASN A 43 -16.73 1.80 22.17
C ASN A 43 -16.84 1.41 20.68
N VAL A 44 -16.54 0.16 20.37
CA VAL A 44 -16.73 -0.41 19.03
C VAL A 44 -18.00 -1.25 19.04
N ARG A 45 -18.80 -1.15 17.98
CA ARG A 45 -20.01 -1.94 17.78
C ARG A 45 -20.01 -2.53 16.36
N PHE A 46 -20.14 -3.85 16.26
CA PHE A 46 -20.41 -4.49 14.98
C PHE A 46 -21.91 -4.61 14.73
N GLU A 47 -22.29 -4.46 13.46
CA GLU A 47 -23.64 -4.71 12.95
C GLU A 47 -23.61 -5.80 11.89
N GLY A 48 -24.71 -6.55 11.77
CA GLY A 48 -24.79 -7.69 10.85
C GLY A 48 -23.80 -8.81 11.18
N ASP A 49 -23.79 -9.85 10.37
CA ASP A 49 -22.83 -10.96 10.47
C ASP A 49 -21.85 -10.95 9.30
N ILE A 50 -20.76 -11.72 9.43
CA ILE A 50 -19.83 -11.95 8.33
C ILE A 50 -20.55 -12.80 7.27
N PRO A 51 -20.68 -12.33 6.02
CA PRO A 51 -21.26 -13.13 4.94
C PRO A 51 -20.46 -14.40 4.67
N HIS A 52 -21.16 -15.44 4.23
CA HIS A 52 -20.54 -16.74 3.94
C HIS A 52 -19.46 -16.61 2.83
N PRO A 53 -18.31 -17.31 2.93
CA PRO A 53 -17.22 -17.27 1.94
C PRO A 53 -17.68 -17.44 0.47
N ASN A 54 -18.63 -18.34 0.22
CA ASN A 54 -19.21 -18.55 -1.11
C ASN A 54 -19.90 -17.32 -1.71
N THR A 55 -20.47 -16.43 -0.90
CA THR A 55 -21.15 -15.21 -1.40
C THR A 55 -20.17 -14.07 -1.68
N THR A 56 -18.96 -14.15 -1.11
CA THR A 56 -17.89 -13.16 -1.30
C THR A 56 -16.80 -13.64 -2.26
N HIS A 57 -17.00 -14.80 -2.88
CA HIS A 57 -16.08 -15.42 -3.86
C HIS A 57 -14.65 -15.61 -3.32
N SER A 58 -14.49 -15.89 -2.02
CA SER A 58 -13.18 -16.10 -1.41
C SER A 58 -13.22 -17.20 -0.36
N GLN A 59 -12.55 -18.32 -0.64
CA GLN A 59 -12.60 -19.51 0.22
C GLN A 59 -11.50 -19.51 1.30
N ASN A 60 -10.34 -18.91 1.02
CA ASN A 60 -9.15 -19.01 1.87
C ASN A 60 -8.86 -17.72 2.67
N LEU A 61 -9.47 -16.59 2.28
CA LEU A 61 -9.35 -15.30 2.97
C LEU A 61 -10.73 -14.73 3.33
N ASN A 62 -10.89 -14.23 4.55
CA ASN A 62 -12.10 -13.59 5.02
C ASN A 62 -12.14 -12.12 4.57
N LEU A 63 -12.70 -11.90 3.38
CA LEU A 63 -12.72 -10.59 2.72
C LEU A 63 -13.44 -9.51 3.52
N THR A 64 -14.47 -9.90 4.27
CA THR A 64 -15.19 -8.98 5.16
C THR A 64 -14.28 -8.41 6.22
N LEU A 65 -13.48 -9.24 6.87
CA LEU A 65 -12.56 -8.77 7.89
C LEU A 65 -11.41 -7.96 7.28
N VAL A 66 -10.89 -8.37 6.11
CA VAL A 66 -9.84 -7.61 5.41
C VAL A 66 -10.30 -6.20 5.04
N GLY A 67 -11.51 -6.04 4.50
CA GLY A 67 -12.02 -4.72 4.10
C GLY A 67 -12.57 -3.88 5.27
N CYS A 68 -12.87 -4.49 6.43
CA CYS A 68 -13.45 -3.79 7.57
C CYS A 68 -12.44 -3.44 8.66
N ILE A 69 -11.67 -4.42 9.14
CA ILE A 69 -10.88 -4.28 10.37
C ILE A 69 -9.75 -3.25 10.25
N PRO A 70 -8.96 -3.17 9.16
CA PRO A 70 -7.90 -2.17 9.03
C PRO A 70 -8.42 -0.71 9.08
N ALA A 71 -9.55 -0.43 8.40
CA ALA A 71 -10.18 0.89 8.46
C ALA A 71 -10.75 1.17 9.87
N LEU A 72 -11.37 0.17 10.50
CA LEU A 72 -11.90 0.29 11.85
C LEU A 72 -10.79 0.53 12.89
N ALA A 73 -9.65 -0.12 12.77
CA ALA A 73 -8.49 0.10 13.63
C ALA A 73 -8.00 1.56 13.55
N ASN A 74 -8.00 2.15 12.33
CA ASN A 74 -7.71 3.57 12.14
C ASN A 74 -8.74 4.47 12.84
N ALA A 75 -10.04 4.15 12.74
CA ALA A 75 -11.09 4.91 13.43
C ALA A 75 -10.97 4.82 14.96
N VAL A 76 -10.56 3.66 15.50
CA VAL A 76 -10.27 3.49 16.94
C VAL A 76 -9.07 4.35 17.35
N ALA A 77 -7.96 4.27 16.63
CA ALA A 77 -6.78 5.10 16.90
C ALA A 77 -7.13 6.60 16.84
N ALA A 78 -7.92 7.02 15.86
CA ALA A 78 -8.39 8.39 15.74
C ALA A 78 -9.26 8.82 16.95
N ALA A 79 -10.18 7.97 17.40
CA ALA A 79 -10.97 8.26 18.60
C ALA A 79 -10.09 8.37 19.86
N GLU A 80 -9.09 7.50 20.01
CA GLU A 80 -8.15 7.59 21.14
C GLU A 80 -7.26 8.83 21.08
N ILE A 81 -6.87 9.28 19.88
CA ILE A 81 -6.17 10.56 19.68
C ILE A 81 -7.07 11.73 20.10
N LEU A 82 -8.34 11.73 19.70
CA LEU A 82 -9.28 12.77 20.10
C LEU A 82 -9.41 12.84 21.63
N GLU A 83 -9.55 11.69 22.30
CA GLU A 83 -9.61 11.60 23.76
C GLU A 83 -8.31 12.09 24.42
N ALA A 84 -7.14 11.70 23.91
CA ALA A 84 -5.84 12.15 24.42
C ALA A 84 -5.65 13.67 24.26
N ARG A 85 -6.36 14.28 23.32
CA ARG A 85 -6.37 15.74 23.09
C ARG A 85 -7.53 16.45 23.81
N GLY A 86 -8.18 15.79 24.77
CA GLY A 86 -9.25 16.36 25.61
C GLY A 86 -10.64 16.34 24.97
N GLY A 87 -10.80 15.73 23.80
CA GLY A 87 -12.09 15.57 23.14
C GLY A 87 -12.95 14.45 23.75
N PRO A 88 -14.23 14.36 23.36
CA PRO A 88 -15.17 13.39 23.90
C PRO A 88 -14.93 11.98 23.37
N ARG A 89 -15.35 11.00 24.16
CA ARG A 89 -15.49 9.60 23.72
C ARG A 89 -16.61 9.44 22.71
N GLN A 90 -16.55 8.40 21.91
CA GLN A 90 -17.58 8.11 20.92
C GLN A 90 -17.81 6.62 20.68
N THR A 91 -18.91 6.31 20.01
CA THR A 91 -19.17 4.97 19.48
C THR A 91 -18.72 4.91 18.03
N ILE A 92 -18.02 3.83 17.68
CA ILE A 92 -17.58 3.51 16.33
C ILE A 92 -18.33 2.26 15.88
N THR A 93 -19.08 2.34 14.80
CA THR A 93 -19.89 1.25 14.28
C THR A 93 -19.35 0.75 12.94
N ALA A 94 -19.37 -0.55 12.69
CA ALA A 94 -19.08 -1.12 11.38
C ALA A 94 -20.02 -2.30 11.05
N ASP A 95 -20.63 -2.28 9.87
CA ASP A 95 -21.51 -3.35 9.39
C ASP A 95 -20.68 -4.42 8.64
N LEU A 96 -20.52 -5.60 9.27
CA LEU A 96 -19.73 -6.70 8.74
C LEU A 96 -20.27 -7.21 7.40
N ARG A 97 -21.57 -7.03 7.12
CA ARG A 97 -22.15 -7.46 5.84
C ARG A 97 -21.60 -6.67 4.64
N ARG A 98 -20.91 -5.55 4.88
CA ARG A 98 -20.38 -4.67 3.83
C ARG A 98 -18.87 -4.79 3.63
N GLY A 99 -18.15 -5.40 4.57
CA GLY A 99 -16.67 -5.37 4.60
C GLY A 99 -16.01 -5.81 3.29
N HIS A 100 -16.55 -6.84 2.63
CA HIS A 100 -16.01 -7.38 1.38
C HIS A 100 -15.96 -6.36 0.23
N ASN A 101 -16.77 -5.29 0.28
CA ASN A 101 -16.77 -4.22 -0.73
C ASN A 101 -15.57 -3.25 -0.61
N TYR A 102 -14.82 -3.30 0.50
CA TYR A 102 -13.83 -2.29 0.89
C TYR A 102 -12.38 -2.76 0.76
N ILE A 103 -12.16 -3.88 0.09
CA ILE A 103 -10.82 -4.38 -0.25
C ILE A 103 -10.23 -3.61 -1.42
N ASP A 104 -11.03 -3.49 -2.47
CA ASP A 104 -10.74 -2.78 -3.71
C ASP A 104 -12.06 -2.14 -4.17
N PRO A 105 -12.08 -0.84 -4.52
CA PRO A 105 -13.22 -0.17 -5.12
C PRO A 105 -13.96 -1.01 -6.13
N GLY A 106 -13.23 -1.58 -7.08
CA GLY A 106 -13.80 -2.29 -8.23
C GLY A 106 -14.61 -3.52 -7.82
N ILE A 107 -14.40 -4.07 -6.62
CA ILE A 107 -15.24 -5.13 -6.06
C ILE A 107 -16.58 -4.58 -5.59
N GLY A 108 -16.55 -3.50 -4.81
CA GLY A 108 -17.73 -3.00 -4.10
C GLY A 108 -18.67 -2.18 -4.97
N MET A 109 -18.11 -1.31 -5.80
CA MET A 109 -18.86 -0.47 -6.73
C MET A 109 -17.97 0.01 -7.88
N THR A 110 -18.58 0.37 -9.01
CA THR A 110 -17.89 1.16 -10.03
C THR A 110 -17.98 2.64 -9.68
N PRO A 111 -16.88 3.33 -9.31
CA PRO A 111 -16.91 4.77 -9.10
C PRO A 111 -17.24 5.49 -10.41
N THR A 112 -17.92 6.63 -10.32
CA THR A 112 -18.35 7.38 -11.51
C THR A 112 -18.06 8.87 -11.39
N ILE A 113 -17.82 9.51 -12.54
CA ILE A 113 -17.76 10.97 -12.70
C ILE A 113 -18.87 11.37 -13.67
N ASN A 114 -19.77 12.26 -13.23
CA ASN A 114 -20.96 12.67 -13.97
C ASN A 114 -21.83 11.47 -14.43
N GLY A 115 -21.89 10.43 -13.58
CA GLY A 115 -22.63 9.19 -13.87
C GLY A 115 -21.97 8.27 -14.91
N GLN A 116 -20.76 8.61 -15.40
CA GLN A 116 -19.97 7.76 -16.29
C GLN A 116 -18.89 7.02 -15.51
N GLU A 117 -18.60 5.78 -15.93
CA GLU A 117 -17.48 5.01 -15.40
C GLU A 117 -16.16 5.76 -15.63
N ILE A 118 -15.27 5.69 -14.62
CA ILE A 118 -13.93 6.26 -14.71
C ILE A 118 -13.09 5.40 -15.65
N THR A 119 -12.47 6.02 -16.64
CA THR A 119 -11.72 5.30 -17.66
C THR A 119 -10.58 4.49 -17.05
N MET A 120 -10.55 3.19 -17.36
CA MET A 120 -9.37 2.36 -17.14
C MET A 120 -8.35 2.63 -18.25
N ASP A 121 -7.39 3.50 -17.97
CA ASP A 121 -6.28 3.88 -18.84
C ASP A 121 -5.15 2.82 -18.82
N VAL A 122 -5.53 1.56 -19.01
CA VAL A 122 -4.63 0.41 -19.15
C VAL A 122 -4.41 0.06 -20.63
N VAL A 123 -3.24 -0.51 -20.94
CA VAL A 123 -2.95 -0.97 -22.31
C VAL A 123 -3.73 -2.26 -22.58
N ALA A 124 -4.69 -2.20 -23.50
CA ALA A 124 -5.45 -3.36 -23.93
C ALA A 124 -4.50 -4.48 -24.44
N GLY A 125 -4.74 -5.71 -23.97
CA GLY A 125 -3.91 -6.86 -24.33
C GLY A 125 -2.53 -6.90 -23.67
N ASN A 126 -2.24 -6.05 -22.68
CA ASN A 126 -1.00 -6.11 -21.91
C ASN A 126 -0.90 -7.45 -21.14
N PRO A 127 0.04 -8.34 -21.50
CA PRO A 127 0.12 -9.67 -20.90
C PRO A 127 0.65 -9.64 -19.47
N PHE A 128 1.19 -8.52 -18.98
CA PHE A 128 1.83 -8.41 -17.67
C PHE A 128 0.90 -7.83 -16.58
N ILE A 129 -0.42 -7.75 -16.84
CA ILE A 129 -1.40 -7.24 -15.86
C ILE A 129 -1.93 -8.38 -14.99
N ASN A 130 -2.42 -9.46 -15.61
CA ASN A 130 -3.14 -10.54 -14.91
C ASN A 130 -2.52 -11.92 -15.08
N ASN A 131 -1.41 -12.08 -15.82
CA ASN A 131 -0.85 -13.40 -16.07
C ASN A 131 0.15 -13.85 -15.00
N ILE A 132 0.03 -15.12 -14.65
CA ILE A 132 1.02 -15.89 -13.92
C ILE A 132 1.70 -16.80 -14.94
N PHE A 133 3.02 -16.69 -15.07
CA PHE A 133 3.81 -17.36 -16.11
C PHE A 133 4.53 -18.57 -15.55
N GLU A 134 4.43 -19.71 -16.24
CA GLU A 134 5.19 -20.91 -15.91
C GLU A 134 6.63 -20.78 -16.45
N THR A 135 7.59 -21.04 -15.59
CA THR A 135 9.03 -21.08 -15.90
C THR A 135 9.47 -22.50 -16.25
N ARG A 136 10.68 -22.66 -16.77
CA ARG A 136 11.20 -23.95 -17.26
C ARG A 136 11.19 -25.07 -16.21
N ASP A 137 11.46 -24.73 -14.96
CA ASP A 137 11.49 -25.63 -13.81
C ASP A 137 10.10 -25.85 -13.18
N GLY A 138 9.02 -25.47 -13.88
CA GLY A 138 7.65 -25.68 -13.44
C GLY A 138 7.23 -24.77 -12.28
N LYS A 139 8.01 -23.73 -11.96
CA LYS A 139 7.64 -22.68 -11.01
C LYS A 139 6.79 -21.62 -11.70
N TYR A 140 6.03 -20.88 -10.92
CA TYR A 140 5.17 -19.80 -11.40
C TYR A 140 5.76 -18.45 -11.02
N ALA A 141 5.78 -17.51 -11.95
CA ALA A 141 6.31 -16.17 -11.75
C ALA A 141 5.34 -15.09 -12.24
N VAL A 142 5.33 -13.98 -11.51
CA VAL A 142 4.57 -12.79 -11.84
C VAL A 142 5.53 -11.72 -12.32
N LEU A 143 5.42 -11.39 -13.62
CA LEU A 143 6.12 -10.28 -14.26
C LEU A 143 5.08 -9.18 -14.46
N SER A 144 5.23 -8.05 -13.77
CA SER A 144 4.18 -7.02 -13.75
C SER A 144 4.55 -5.81 -14.62
N ALA A 145 3.58 -5.26 -15.35
CA ALA A 145 3.72 -3.98 -16.04
C ALA A 145 2.43 -3.17 -15.96
N VAL A 146 2.18 -2.54 -14.80
CA VAL A 146 0.99 -1.69 -14.61
C VAL A 146 1.09 -0.37 -15.35
N TYR A 147 2.31 0.18 -15.49
CA TYR A 147 2.59 1.38 -16.28
C TYR A 147 3.10 1.03 -17.68
N VAL A 148 2.73 1.85 -18.67
CA VAL A 148 2.98 1.63 -20.11
C VAL A 148 4.46 1.35 -20.41
N ASP A 149 5.37 2.11 -19.80
CA ASP A 149 6.81 1.99 -20.04
C ASP A 149 7.39 0.65 -19.56
N LEU A 150 6.80 0.03 -18.53
CA LEU A 150 7.23 -1.28 -18.03
C LEU A 150 6.97 -2.40 -19.04
N ALA A 151 5.90 -2.30 -19.82
CA ALA A 151 5.57 -3.30 -20.83
C ALA A 151 6.64 -3.34 -21.95
N TYR A 152 7.07 -2.15 -22.40
CA TYR A 152 8.17 -2.01 -23.36
C TYR A 152 9.50 -2.50 -22.77
N LYS A 153 9.78 -2.21 -21.49
CA LYS A 153 10.99 -2.69 -20.81
C LYS A 153 11.02 -4.21 -20.69
N TRP A 154 9.90 -4.85 -20.37
CA TRP A 154 9.82 -6.31 -20.29
C TRP A 154 10.03 -6.98 -21.64
N THR A 155 9.37 -6.48 -22.69
CA THR A 155 9.53 -7.02 -24.05
C THR A 155 10.95 -6.85 -24.59
N ALA A 156 11.60 -5.70 -24.33
CA ALA A 156 13.01 -5.49 -24.63
C ALA A 156 13.91 -6.47 -23.86
N LEU A 157 13.70 -6.61 -22.56
CA LEU A 157 14.51 -7.47 -21.69
C LEU A 157 14.36 -8.96 -22.07
N LEU A 158 13.15 -9.42 -22.38
CA LEU A 158 12.88 -10.82 -22.76
C LEU A 158 13.18 -11.10 -24.23
N GLY A 159 13.26 -10.07 -25.08
CA GLY A 159 13.42 -10.21 -26.52
C GLY A 159 12.20 -10.86 -27.16
N CYS A 160 11.02 -10.30 -26.87
CA CYS A 160 9.72 -10.84 -27.31
C CYS A 160 8.76 -9.73 -27.73
N SER A 161 7.66 -10.11 -28.38
CA SER A 161 6.53 -9.24 -28.67
C SER A 161 5.61 -9.08 -27.45
N MET A 162 4.64 -8.16 -27.56
CA MET A 162 3.59 -7.95 -26.55
C MET A 162 2.50 -9.03 -26.57
N ALA A 163 2.57 -10.03 -27.46
CA ALA A 163 1.57 -11.09 -27.51
C ALA A 163 1.76 -12.07 -26.34
N GLU A 164 0.68 -12.38 -25.61
CA GLU A 164 0.76 -13.25 -24.43
C GLU A 164 1.44 -14.59 -24.69
N HIS A 165 1.12 -15.25 -25.81
CA HIS A 165 1.71 -16.55 -26.15
C HIS A 165 3.24 -16.46 -26.32
N ASP A 166 3.75 -15.38 -26.93
CA ASP A 166 5.18 -15.18 -27.12
C ASP A 166 5.87 -14.90 -25.78
N VAL A 167 5.27 -14.09 -24.90
CA VAL A 167 5.78 -13.89 -23.53
C VAL A 167 5.83 -15.21 -22.77
N ARG A 168 4.77 -16.03 -22.82
CA ARG A 168 4.73 -17.36 -22.16
C ARG A 168 5.85 -18.27 -22.67
N GLU A 169 6.00 -18.39 -23.98
CA GLU A 169 7.06 -19.21 -24.58
C GLU A 169 8.46 -18.73 -24.19
N LYS A 170 8.65 -17.41 -24.04
CA LYS A 170 9.94 -16.84 -23.66
C LYS A 170 10.24 -17.04 -22.18
N VAL A 171 9.26 -16.85 -21.30
CA VAL A 171 9.41 -17.11 -19.85
C VAL A 171 9.66 -18.59 -19.58
N LYS A 172 8.99 -19.49 -20.30
CA LYS A 172 9.13 -20.96 -20.16
C LYS A 172 10.52 -21.50 -20.51
N GLN A 173 11.38 -20.69 -21.14
CA GLN A 173 12.77 -21.05 -21.42
C GLN A 173 13.72 -20.78 -20.25
N TRP A 174 13.31 -20.00 -19.25
CA TRP A 174 14.16 -19.64 -18.12
C TRP A 174 13.90 -20.52 -16.91
N PHE A 175 14.97 -20.90 -16.20
CA PHE A 175 14.84 -21.32 -14.81
C PHE A 175 14.40 -20.12 -13.96
N SER A 176 13.52 -20.37 -13.00
CA SER A 176 12.93 -19.33 -12.15
C SER A 176 13.98 -18.43 -11.48
N THR A 177 15.05 -19.01 -10.93
CA THR A 177 16.14 -18.29 -10.27
C THR A 177 16.92 -17.39 -11.23
N ASP A 178 17.24 -17.88 -12.44
CA ASP A 178 18.00 -17.10 -13.43
C ASP A 178 17.19 -15.89 -13.93
N LEU A 179 15.87 -16.06 -14.06
CA LEU A 179 14.95 -15.01 -14.46
C LEU A 179 14.75 -13.97 -13.34
N GLU A 180 14.66 -14.42 -12.08
CA GLU A 180 14.61 -13.53 -10.92
C GLU A 180 15.90 -12.69 -10.81
N ASP A 181 17.08 -13.32 -10.95
CA ASP A 181 18.37 -12.62 -10.97
C ASP A 181 18.47 -11.61 -12.11
N LEU A 182 17.95 -11.96 -13.30
CA LEU A 182 17.88 -11.05 -14.43
C LEU A 182 16.99 -9.84 -14.11
N ALA A 183 15.79 -10.08 -13.58
CA ALA A 183 14.85 -9.03 -13.24
C ALA A 183 15.41 -8.10 -12.16
N LEU A 184 16.04 -8.66 -11.11
CA LEU A 184 16.70 -7.91 -10.05
C LEU A 184 17.80 -7.00 -10.61
N SER A 185 18.69 -7.56 -11.43
CA SER A 185 19.80 -6.82 -12.07
C SER A 185 19.30 -5.71 -13.01
N ALA A 186 18.17 -5.96 -13.68
CA ALA A 186 17.52 -5.03 -14.58
C ALA A 186 16.65 -3.98 -13.85
N GLY A 187 16.39 -4.14 -12.55
CA GLY A 187 15.46 -3.30 -11.79
C GLY A 187 14.02 -3.42 -12.29
N MET A 188 13.62 -4.63 -12.68
CA MET A 188 12.29 -4.99 -13.18
C MET A 188 11.45 -5.67 -12.09
N PRO A 189 10.14 -5.35 -12.00
CA PRO A 189 9.26 -5.89 -10.96
C PRO A 189 8.83 -7.32 -11.30
N MET A 190 9.40 -8.29 -10.59
CA MET A 190 9.12 -9.71 -10.74
C MET A 190 9.11 -10.40 -9.36
N ALA A 191 8.30 -11.43 -9.21
CA ALA A 191 8.39 -12.35 -8.10
C ALA A 191 8.05 -13.78 -8.54
N ILE A 192 8.72 -14.76 -7.95
CA ILE A 192 8.29 -16.16 -7.99
C ILE A 192 7.15 -16.34 -6.98
N CYS A 193 6.09 -17.06 -7.37
CA CYS A 193 5.02 -17.47 -6.47
C CYS A 193 5.58 -18.50 -5.47
N GLN A 194 5.69 -18.10 -4.21
CA GLN A 194 6.15 -18.94 -3.12
C GLN A 194 4.96 -19.52 -2.35
N THR A 195 5.23 -20.54 -1.54
CA THR A 195 4.39 -20.94 -0.40
C THR A 195 4.86 -20.21 0.86
N GLU A 196 4.04 -20.17 1.92
CA GLU A 196 4.47 -19.59 3.20
C GLU A 196 5.73 -20.26 3.76
N SER A 197 5.87 -21.57 3.59
CA SER A 197 7.03 -22.35 4.04
C SER A 197 8.30 -22.01 3.27
N SER A 198 8.21 -21.92 1.93
CA SER A 198 9.36 -21.55 1.09
C SER A 198 9.74 -20.08 1.27
N TRP A 199 8.76 -19.19 1.46
CA TRP A 199 9.04 -17.79 1.79
C TRP A 199 9.74 -17.63 3.14
N THR A 200 9.30 -18.36 4.17
CA THR A 200 9.96 -18.34 5.49
C THR A 200 11.42 -18.83 5.41
N ALA A 201 11.74 -19.72 4.48
CA ALA A 201 13.10 -20.16 4.22
C ALA A 201 13.92 -19.18 3.37
N HIS A 202 13.28 -18.34 2.55
CA HIS A 202 13.92 -17.37 1.68
C HIS A 202 14.65 -16.27 2.47
N PRO A 203 15.84 -15.79 2.06
CA PRO A 203 16.61 -14.80 2.81
C PRO A 203 15.85 -13.52 3.16
N GLN A 204 15.07 -12.96 2.21
CA GLN A 204 14.24 -11.78 2.51
C GLN A 204 13.05 -12.14 3.42
N GLY A 205 12.43 -13.31 3.23
CA GLY A 205 11.31 -13.73 4.07
C GLY A 205 11.74 -13.96 5.52
N GLN A 206 12.94 -14.49 5.77
CA GLN A 206 13.53 -14.59 7.11
C GLN A 206 13.72 -13.23 7.80
N VAL A 207 14.00 -12.16 7.03
CA VAL A 207 14.08 -10.79 7.56
C VAL A 207 12.68 -10.32 7.95
N LEU A 208 11.71 -10.40 7.03
CA LEU A 208 10.35 -9.90 7.27
C LEU A 208 9.63 -10.66 8.40
N SER A 209 9.81 -11.97 8.52
CA SER A 209 9.19 -12.79 9.57
C SER A 209 9.64 -12.45 11.00
N LYS A 210 10.72 -11.67 11.15
CA LYS A 210 11.24 -11.20 12.46
C LYS A 210 10.80 -9.78 12.80
N LEU A 211 10.17 -9.09 11.86
CA LEU A 211 9.73 -7.71 12.03
C LEU A 211 8.23 -7.68 12.35
N PRO A 212 7.74 -6.65 13.06
CA PRO A 212 6.30 -6.43 13.17
C PRO A 212 5.72 -6.08 11.79
N TRP A 213 4.39 -6.14 11.64
CA TRP A 213 3.70 -5.79 10.39
C TRP A 213 4.23 -4.47 9.80
N VAL A 214 4.28 -3.39 10.59
CA VAL A 214 4.93 -2.14 10.22
C VAL A 214 6.13 -1.89 11.14
N PRO A 215 7.36 -2.18 10.69
CA PRO A 215 8.57 -1.85 11.43
C PRO A 215 8.64 -0.34 11.71
N SER A 216 8.91 0.01 12.96
CA SER A 216 9.08 1.39 13.41
C SER A 216 10.37 1.54 14.21
N ARG A 217 11.03 2.70 14.07
CA ARG A 217 12.24 3.05 14.80
C ARG A 217 12.17 4.49 15.27
N ARG A 218 12.24 4.70 16.59
CA ARG A 218 12.32 6.02 17.23
C ARG A 218 13.71 6.64 17.03
N LEU A 219 13.75 7.94 16.84
CA LEU A 219 14.96 8.77 16.76
C LEU A 219 14.90 9.87 17.83
N PRO A 220 15.41 9.62 19.04
CA PRO A 220 15.39 10.62 20.10
C PRO A 220 16.26 11.83 19.75
N THR A 221 15.75 13.04 19.94
CA THR A 221 16.46 14.29 19.56
C THR A 221 17.10 15.01 20.74
N GLY A 222 16.82 14.58 21.98
CA GLY A 222 17.47 15.10 23.19
C GLY A 222 17.00 16.49 23.64
N GLY A 223 15.88 17.01 23.13
CA GLY A 223 15.24 18.22 23.65
C GLY A 223 15.72 19.56 23.06
N ASN A 224 16.49 19.53 21.97
CA ASN A 224 17.13 20.73 21.40
C ASN A 224 16.68 21.01 19.95
N ALA A 225 15.46 20.66 19.57
CA ALA A 225 14.93 21.01 18.25
C ALA A 225 14.56 22.52 18.23
N PRO A 226 15.20 23.37 17.41
CA PRO A 226 15.04 24.83 17.48
C PRO A 226 13.66 25.33 17.02
N PHE A 227 12.90 24.52 16.27
CA PHE A 227 11.54 24.80 15.85
C PHE A 227 10.79 23.48 15.64
N SER A 228 9.56 23.40 16.16
CA SER A 228 8.75 22.18 16.10
C SER A 228 7.33 22.54 15.67
N PRO A 229 6.83 22.08 14.51
CA PRO A 229 5.46 22.37 14.07
C PRO A 229 4.40 21.89 15.08
N TRP A 230 4.79 20.97 15.97
CA TRP A 230 3.99 20.42 17.06
C TRP A 230 3.53 21.46 18.10
N SER A 231 4.25 22.56 18.28
CA SER A 231 3.83 23.61 19.24
C SER A 231 2.67 24.46 18.74
N ALA A 232 2.31 24.37 17.45
CA ALA A 232 1.26 25.16 16.81
C ALA A 232 -0.05 24.38 16.64
N LEU A 233 -0.20 23.22 17.28
CA LEU A 233 -1.42 22.42 17.20
C LEU A 233 -2.60 23.08 17.93
N PRO A 234 -3.84 22.94 17.44
CA PRO A 234 -5.00 23.53 18.09
C PRO A 234 -5.26 22.88 19.45
N THR A 235 -5.56 23.71 20.46
CA THR A 235 -5.88 23.30 21.83
C THR A 235 -7.25 22.64 21.95
N GLU A 236 -8.19 22.97 21.07
CA GLU A 236 -9.53 22.38 21.00
C GLU A 236 -9.75 21.78 19.60
N PRO A 237 -9.38 20.52 19.37
CA PRO A 237 -9.53 19.91 18.06
C PRO A 237 -11.00 19.59 17.76
N ARG A 238 -11.48 20.01 16.59
CA ARG A 238 -12.80 19.59 16.08
C ARG A 238 -12.79 18.15 15.55
N ARG A 239 -11.62 17.66 15.11
CA ARG A 239 -11.41 16.32 14.56
C ARG A 239 -10.11 15.70 15.10
N PRO A 240 -10.00 14.36 15.12
CA PRO A 240 -8.84 13.67 15.68
C PRO A 240 -7.49 14.21 15.22
N LEU A 241 -7.33 14.43 13.91
CA LEU A 241 -6.06 14.85 13.30
C LEU A 241 -6.04 16.34 12.92
N SER A 242 -6.95 17.17 13.47
CA SER A 242 -6.94 18.62 13.22
C SER A 242 -5.57 19.22 13.56
N GLY A 243 -5.00 19.95 12.58
CA GLY A 243 -3.69 20.59 12.68
C GLY A 243 -2.51 19.76 12.15
N ILE A 244 -2.69 18.45 11.96
CA ILE A 244 -1.65 17.55 11.45
C ILE A 244 -1.46 17.79 9.95
N LYS A 245 -0.23 18.07 9.55
CA LYS A 245 0.21 18.28 8.15
C LYS A 245 0.95 17.04 7.64
N VAL A 246 0.47 16.44 6.55
CA VAL A 246 1.02 15.23 5.94
C VAL A 246 1.50 15.55 4.53
N LEU A 247 2.78 15.31 4.27
CA LEU A 247 3.40 15.51 2.97
C LEU A 247 3.61 14.16 2.30
N CYS A 248 2.94 13.94 1.18
CA CYS A 248 2.98 12.68 0.44
C CYS A 248 3.77 12.84 -0.87
N LEU A 249 4.80 12.03 -1.05
CA LEU A 249 5.59 11.88 -2.26
C LEU A 249 5.41 10.44 -2.77
N THR A 250 4.17 10.14 -3.15
CA THR A 250 3.73 8.76 -3.39
C THR A 250 3.20 8.56 -4.80
N HIS A 251 3.06 7.29 -5.18
CA HIS A 251 2.56 6.84 -6.48
C HIS A 251 1.82 5.52 -6.31
N ALA A 252 0.99 5.15 -7.28
CA ALA A 252 0.08 4.01 -7.26
C ALA A 252 -0.95 4.11 -6.13
N ILE A 253 -1.11 3.06 -5.32
CA ILE A 253 -2.26 2.93 -4.42
C ILE A 253 -1.88 3.02 -2.93
N ALA A 254 -0.90 2.24 -2.45
CA ALA A 254 -0.62 2.14 -1.02
C ALA A 254 -0.27 3.47 -0.34
N GLY A 255 0.62 4.25 -0.96
CA GLY A 255 1.04 5.55 -0.42
C GLY A 255 -0.08 6.57 -0.37
N PRO A 256 -0.77 6.86 -1.49
CA PRO A 256 -1.91 7.76 -1.47
C PRO A 256 -3.01 7.31 -0.51
N SER A 257 -3.28 6.01 -0.43
CA SER A 257 -4.30 5.45 0.49
C SER A 257 -3.97 5.75 1.96
N ALA A 258 -2.70 5.72 2.36
CA ALA A 258 -2.29 6.14 3.70
C ALA A 258 -2.60 7.64 3.94
N GLY A 259 -2.30 8.48 2.95
CA GLY A 259 -2.66 9.91 2.98
C GLY A 259 -4.17 10.12 3.09
N ARG A 260 -4.97 9.44 2.25
CA ARG A 260 -6.43 9.47 2.29
C ARG A 260 -6.96 9.10 3.68
N THR A 261 -6.49 7.99 4.26
CA THR A 261 -6.95 7.55 5.59
C THR A 261 -6.61 8.55 6.70
N LEU A 262 -5.52 9.30 6.58
CA LEU A 262 -5.24 10.41 7.50
C LEU A 262 -6.18 11.61 7.25
N ALA A 263 -6.48 11.92 5.98
CA ALA A 263 -7.44 12.98 5.62
C ALA A 263 -8.87 12.67 6.11
N GLU A 264 -9.29 11.39 6.05
CA GLU A 264 -10.56 10.86 6.60
C GLU A 264 -10.75 11.23 8.09
N HIS A 265 -9.66 11.44 8.84
CA HIS A 265 -9.69 11.81 10.26
C HIS A 265 -9.28 13.27 10.53
N GLY A 266 -9.15 14.10 9.49
CA GLY A 266 -8.97 15.55 9.60
C GLY A 266 -7.53 16.06 9.43
N ALA A 267 -6.60 15.21 8.95
CA ALA A 267 -5.26 15.68 8.61
C ALA A 267 -5.31 16.53 7.32
N SER A 268 -4.41 17.51 7.24
CA SER A 268 -4.15 18.29 6.03
C SER A 268 -3.11 17.58 5.20
N VAL A 269 -3.53 17.00 4.06
CA VAL A 269 -2.68 16.13 3.25
C VAL A 269 -2.37 16.81 1.92
N LEU A 270 -1.09 16.95 1.62
CA LEU A 270 -0.58 17.49 0.36
C LEU A 270 0.21 16.40 -0.39
N GLN A 271 -0.33 15.97 -1.53
CA GLN A 271 0.30 15.05 -2.46
C GLN A 271 1.14 15.84 -3.49
N ILE A 272 2.44 15.55 -3.54
CA ILE A 272 3.36 16.07 -4.54
C ILE A 272 3.39 15.13 -5.74
N MET A 273 2.86 15.59 -6.87
CA MET A 273 3.01 14.94 -8.16
C MET A 273 4.28 15.43 -8.85
N PHE A 274 5.04 14.53 -9.46
CA PHE A 274 6.14 14.96 -10.32
C PHE A 274 5.57 15.63 -11.58
N THR A 275 6.18 16.72 -12.05
CA THR A 275 5.66 17.53 -13.17
C THR A 275 5.40 16.73 -14.46
N HIS A 276 6.14 15.65 -14.68
CA HIS A 276 5.92 14.71 -15.79
C HIS A 276 5.57 13.29 -15.31
N GLY A 277 5.15 13.15 -14.05
CA GLY A 277 4.60 11.92 -13.51
C GLY A 277 3.24 11.61 -14.14
N PHE A 278 3.04 10.32 -14.42
CA PHE A 278 1.77 9.78 -14.89
C PHE A 278 1.14 8.95 -13.77
N GLU A 279 -0.17 9.08 -13.59
CA GLU A 279 -0.95 8.19 -12.74
C GLU A 279 -2.27 7.87 -13.43
N HIS A 280 -2.72 6.64 -13.22
CA HIS A 280 -3.98 6.14 -13.74
C HIS A 280 -5.16 6.91 -13.14
N GLN A 281 -6.13 7.30 -13.97
CA GLN A 281 -7.31 8.03 -13.48
C GLN A 281 -8.08 7.23 -12.44
N PHE A 282 -8.34 5.93 -12.71
CA PHE A 282 -9.08 5.06 -11.78
C PHE A 282 -8.36 4.89 -10.43
N VAL A 283 -7.03 4.88 -10.41
CA VAL A 283 -6.21 4.85 -9.18
C VAL A 283 -6.34 6.17 -8.44
N TYR A 284 -6.11 7.29 -9.13
CA TYR A 284 -6.11 8.62 -8.53
C TYR A 284 -7.46 8.94 -7.87
N THR A 285 -8.56 8.64 -8.57
CA THR A 285 -9.93 8.96 -8.13
C THR A 285 -10.40 8.21 -6.88
N TYR A 286 -9.64 7.22 -6.43
CA TYR A 286 -9.94 6.52 -5.19
C TYR A 286 -8.85 6.64 -4.14
N ALA A 287 -7.58 6.51 -4.53
CA ALA A 287 -6.49 6.49 -3.57
C ALA A 287 -6.15 7.89 -3.02
N ASN A 288 -6.58 8.98 -3.67
CA ASN A 288 -6.21 10.37 -3.31
C ASN A 288 -7.39 11.21 -2.76
N LEU A 289 -8.49 10.58 -2.36
CA LEU A 289 -9.65 11.32 -1.81
C LEU A 289 -9.24 12.18 -0.60
N GLY A 290 -9.78 13.39 -0.51
CA GLY A 290 -9.49 14.33 0.58
C GLY A 290 -8.09 14.94 0.60
N THR A 291 -7.25 14.65 -0.40
CA THR A 291 -5.90 15.19 -0.50
C THR A 291 -5.85 16.37 -1.47
N ALA A 292 -5.06 17.40 -1.12
CA ALA A 292 -4.65 18.40 -2.11
C ALA A 292 -3.54 17.81 -2.99
N SER A 293 -3.46 18.23 -4.26
CA SER A 293 -2.50 17.71 -5.21
C SER A 293 -1.78 18.84 -5.93
N THR A 294 -0.45 18.91 -5.81
CA THR A 294 0.38 19.96 -6.44
C THR A 294 1.49 19.33 -7.28
N ARG A 295 2.13 20.13 -8.16
CA ARG A 295 3.29 19.69 -8.94
C ARG A 295 4.55 20.43 -8.53
N LEU A 296 5.64 19.69 -8.35
CA LEU A 296 6.98 20.25 -8.15
C LEU A 296 7.97 19.53 -9.09
N ASN A 297 8.76 20.31 -9.83
CA ASN A 297 9.88 19.81 -10.62
C ASN A 297 11.15 19.90 -9.79
N LEU A 298 11.57 18.77 -9.19
CA LEU A 298 12.76 18.74 -8.34
C LEU A 298 14.08 19.00 -9.07
N ASN A 299 14.09 19.14 -10.40
CA ASN A 299 15.25 19.66 -11.13
C ASN A 299 15.42 21.18 -10.95
N ASN A 300 14.36 21.90 -10.58
CA ASN A 300 14.38 23.34 -10.33
C ASN A 300 14.80 23.64 -8.89
N ASN A 301 15.72 24.60 -8.72
CA ASN A 301 16.16 25.05 -7.40
C ASN A 301 15.02 25.64 -6.56
N SER A 302 14.12 26.40 -7.18
CA SER A 302 12.94 27.01 -6.54
C SER A 302 12.02 25.95 -5.93
N ASP A 303 11.74 24.89 -6.69
CA ASP A 303 10.82 23.83 -6.28
C ASP A 303 11.44 22.97 -5.18
N ARG A 304 12.75 22.73 -5.24
CA ARG A 304 13.50 22.12 -4.12
C ARG A 304 13.44 23.00 -2.89
N ALA A 305 13.60 24.32 -3.02
CA ALA A 305 13.48 25.24 -1.89
C ALA A 305 12.07 25.19 -1.29
N ARG A 306 11.03 25.18 -2.13
CA ARG A 306 9.65 25.06 -1.66
C ARG A 306 9.40 23.73 -0.94
N LEU A 307 9.90 22.61 -1.48
CA LEU A 307 9.77 21.31 -0.82
C LEU A 307 10.48 21.29 0.54
N ARG A 308 11.66 21.93 0.69
CA ARG A 308 12.30 22.08 2.01
C ARG A 308 11.43 22.85 3.00
N THR A 309 10.77 23.93 2.58
CA THR A 309 9.81 24.64 3.43
C THR A 309 8.65 23.74 3.84
N LEU A 310 8.08 22.97 2.92
CA LEU A 310 7.02 22.01 3.23
C LEU A 310 7.48 20.95 4.23
N VAL A 311 8.72 20.44 4.12
CA VAL A 311 9.32 19.49 5.07
C VAL A 311 9.44 20.09 6.49
N GLN A 312 9.86 21.36 6.59
CA GLN A 312 10.00 22.04 7.89
C GLN A 312 8.65 22.19 8.63
N GLU A 313 7.55 22.25 7.89
CA GLU A 313 6.21 22.41 8.45
C GLU A 313 5.45 21.09 8.64
N ALA A 314 5.87 20.03 7.98
CA ALA A 314 5.20 18.76 8.00
C ALA A 314 5.31 18.09 9.38
N HIS A 315 4.28 17.33 9.73
CA HIS A 315 4.30 16.42 10.87
C HIS A 315 4.67 15.01 10.42
N VAL A 316 4.28 14.66 9.20
CA VAL A 316 4.40 13.34 8.61
C VAL A 316 4.89 13.47 7.16
N TRP A 317 5.85 12.63 6.80
CA TRP A 317 6.30 12.38 5.45
C TRP A 317 5.96 10.96 5.03
N ILE A 318 5.40 10.78 3.85
CA ILE A 318 5.13 9.47 3.27
C ILE A 318 5.69 9.43 1.86
N ASP A 319 6.52 8.44 1.53
CA ASP A 319 6.93 8.20 0.15
C ASP A 319 6.89 6.71 -0.23
N SER A 320 6.73 6.47 -1.53
CA SER A 320 6.75 5.12 -2.12
C SER A 320 7.79 4.94 -3.23
N PHE A 321 8.74 5.86 -3.36
CA PHE A 321 9.78 5.78 -4.38
C PHE A 321 10.87 4.77 -4.01
N ARG A 322 11.65 4.31 -4.99
CA ARG A 322 12.80 3.43 -4.70
C ARG A 322 13.78 4.14 -3.76
N PRO A 323 14.45 3.43 -2.83
CA PRO A 323 15.44 4.06 -1.96
C PRO A 323 16.49 4.83 -2.77
N GLY A 324 16.76 6.07 -2.36
CA GLY A 324 17.70 6.96 -3.04
C GLY A 324 17.16 7.72 -4.26
N ALA A 325 15.93 7.44 -4.73
CA ALA A 325 15.38 8.09 -5.94
C ALA A 325 15.32 9.62 -5.85
N ILE A 326 15.06 10.13 -4.64
CA ILE A 326 14.96 11.57 -4.34
C ILE A 326 16.17 12.10 -3.55
N ALA A 327 17.08 11.24 -3.10
CA ALA A 327 18.27 11.63 -2.34
C ALA A 327 19.16 12.60 -3.14
N LYS A 328 19.28 12.38 -4.46
CA LYS A 328 20.02 13.30 -5.36
C LYS A 328 19.49 14.74 -5.39
N PHE A 329 18.28 14.97 -4.88
CA PHE A 329 17.67 16.29 -4.77
C PHE A 329 17.79 16.91 -3.36
N GLY A 330 18.45 16.21 -2.43
CA GLY A 330 18.64 16.63 -1.04
C GLY A 330 17.45 16.28 -0.14
N PHE A 331 16.90 15.08 -0.29
CA PHE A 331 15.74 14.56 0.47
C PHE A 331 15.93 13.08 0.83
N ASP A 332 17.11 12.73 1.37
CA ASP A 332 17.27 11.48 2.11
C ASP A 332 16.92 11.66 3.61
N ASP A 333 16.99 10.59 4.40
CA ASP A 333 16.67 10.65 5.83
C ASP A 333 17.54 11.67 6.58
N VAL A 334 18.82 11.80 6.21
CA VAL A 334 19.75 12.73 6.87
C VAL A 334 19.32 14.16 6.59
N ASP A 335 19.04 14.49 5.33
CA ASP A 335 18.55 15.81 4.92
C ASP A 335 17.20 16.13 5.58
N ILE A 336 16.30 15.16 5.58
CA ILE A 336 14.96 15.27 6.14
C ILE A 336 15.01 15.57 7.64
N PHE A 337 15.75 14.77 8.42
CA PHE A 337 15.84 14.97 9.87
C PHE A 337 16.71 16.19 10.25
N ALA A 338 17.63 16.62 9.38
CA ALA A 338 18.32 17.89 9.58
C ALA A 338 17.38 19.09 9.44
N LEU A 339 16.38 19.02 8.55
CA LEU A 339 15.36 20.05 8.38
C LEU A 339 14.26 19.97 9.45
N ASN A 340 13.86 18.76 9.83
CA ASN A 340 12.77 18.52 10.78
C ASN A 340 13.04 17.26 11.62
N PRO A 341 13.73 17.41 12.77
CA PRO A 341 14.09 16.29 13.63
C PRO A 341 12.88 15.53 14.21
N ALA A 342 11.72 16.18 14.31
CA ALA A 342 10.51 15.67 14.92
C ALA A 342 9.57 14.95 13.93
N MET A 343 9.98 14.78 12.67
CA MET A 343 9.09 14.22 11.64
C MET A 343 8.85 12.72 11.82
N ILE A 344 7.65 12.27 11.51
CA ILE A 344 7.37 10.85 11.27
C ILE A 344 7.57 10.59 9.78
N VAL A 345 8.56 9.77 9.43
CA VAL A 345 8.91 9.44 8.05
C VAL A 345 8.48 8.00 7.76
N SER A 346 7.70 7.79 6.70
CA SER A 346 7.24 6.48 6.26
C SER A 346 7.69 6.16 4.84
N HIS A 347 8.44 5.07 4.70
CA HIS A 347 8.89 4.55 3.40
C HIS A 347 8.12 3.29 3.05
N ILE A 348 7.13 3.41 2.16
CA ILE A 348 6.37 2.26 1.67
C ILE A 348 7.14 1.59 0.54
N ARG A 349 7.45 0.30 0.71
CA ARG A 349 8.20 -0.51 -0.26
C ARG A 349 7.52 -1.86 -0.49
N VAL A 350 7.95 -2.64 -1.46
CA VAL A 350 7.39 -4.00 -1.62
C VAL A 350 7.90 -4.95 -0.55
N TYR A 351 9.20 -4.91 -0.26
CA TYR A 351 9.87 -5.83 0.66
C TYR A 351 10.45 -5.14 1.91
N GLY A 352 10.04 -3.91 2.18
CA GLY A 352 10.56 -3.08 3.27
C GLY A 352 11.87 -2.38 2.93
N THR A 353 12.50 -1.77 3.93
CA THR A 353 13.75 -0.98 3.78
C THR A 353 15.01 -1.71 4.24
N THR A 354 14.89 -2.99 4.61
CA THR A 354 16.00 -3.81 5.12
C THR A 354 16.05 -5.18 4.44
N GLY A 355 17.21 -5.83 4.50
CA GLY A 355 17.43 -7.14 3.88
C GLY A 355 17.89 -7.06 2.41
N PRO A 356 18.20 -8.22 1.80
CA PRO A 356 18.76 -8.29 0.44
C PRO A 356 17.83 -7.70 -0.65
N TRP A 357 16.52 -7.61 -0.41
CA TRP A 357 15.56 -7.08 -1.37
C TRP A 357 15.04 -5.67 -1.03
N ALA A 358 15.73 -4.92 -0.16
CA ALA A 358 15.33 -3.55 0.22
C ALA A 358 15.22 -2.57 -0.96
N HIS A 359 15.96 -2.82 -2.04
CA HIS A 359 15.95 -2.00 -3.27
C HIS A 359 15.15 -2.63 -4.42
N THR A 360 14.54 -3.80 -4.19
CA THR A 360 13.81 -4.53 -5.22
C THR A 360 12.50 -3.81 -5.55
N PRO A 361 12.24 -3.51 -6.84
CA PRO A 361 10.99 -2.91 -7.25
C PRO A 361 9.85 -3.91 -7.31
N GLY A 362 8.63 -3.41 -7.19
CA GLY A 362 7.43 -4.22 -7.31
C GLY A 362 6.18 -3.39 -7.08
N PHE A 363 5.06 -4.09 -7.17
CA PHE A 363 3.71 -3.63 -6.85
C PHE A 363 3.06 -4.67 -5.94
N ASP A 364 1.74 -4.56 -5.72
CA ASP A 364 0.96 -5.49 -4.89
C ASP A 364 1.28 -6.95 -5.19
N MET A 365 1.30 -7.27 -6.49
CA MET A 365 1.44 -8.60 -7.03
C MET A 365 2.69 -9.33 -6.54
N GLN A 366 3.81 -8.61 -6.42
CA GLN A 366 5.06 -9.17 -5.92
C GLN A 366 4.97 -9.51 -4.43
N GLY A 367 4.30 -8.67 -3.64
CA GLY A 367 4.00 -8.98 -2.24
C GLY A 367 3.11 -10.22 -2.11
N SER A 368 2.04 -10.29 -2.90
CA SER A 368 1.12 -11.43 -2.98
C SER A 368 1.82 -12.73 -3.41
N ALA A 369 2.66 -12.68 -4.45
CA ALA A 369 3.37 -13.84 -4.97
C ALA A 369 4.43 -14.35 -3.99
N SER A 370 5.26 -13.46 -3.44
CA SER A 370 6.37 -13.84 -2.57
C SER A 370 5.91 -14.34 -1.20
N SER A 371 4.83 -13.78 -0.63
CA SER A 371 4.40 -14.07 0.74
C SER A 371 3.78 -15.45 0.96
N GLY A 372 3.37 -16.15 -0.10
CA GLY A 372 2.53 -17.34 0.00
C GLY A 372 1.07 -17.11 -0.34
N MET A 373 0.62 -15.86 -0.48
CA MET A 373 -0.80 -15.55 -0.66
C MET A 373 -1.36 -16.12 -1.96
N MET A 374 -0.65 -15.98 -3.09
CA MET A 374 -1.14 -16.54 -4.34
C MET A 374 -1.19 -18.07 -4.35
N ALA A 375 -0.24 -18.72 -3.66
CA ALA A 375 -0.26 -20.17 -3.49
C ALA A 375 -1.49 -20.59 -2.68
N LEU A 376 -1.75 -19.92 -1.54
CA LEU A 376 -2.94 -20.15 -0.73
C LEU A 376 -4.23 -19.97 -1.54
N CYS A 377 -4.33 -18.91 -2.35
CA CYS A 377 -5.50 -18.68 -3.20
C CYS A 377 -5.71 -19.77 -4.28
N GLY A 378 -4.65 -20.49 -4.66
CA GLY A 378 -4.73 -21.63 -5.57
C GLY A 378 -5.14 -22.96 -4.90
N GLU A 379 -5.04 -23.06 -3.57
CA GLU A 379 -5.40 -24.28 -2.85
C GLU A 379 -6.89 -24.62 -3.01
N GLY A 380 -7.19 -25.85 -3.43
CA GLY A 380 -8.57 -26.32 -3.62
C GLY A 380 -9.28 -25.80 -4.87
N VAL A 381 -8.59 -25.02 -5.72
CA VAL A 381 -9.17 -24.42 -6.94
C VAL A 381 -8.46 -24.97 -8.18
N GLY A 382 -9.25 -25.38 -9.19
CA GLY A 382 -8.74 -25.81 -10.49
C GLY A 382 -7.73 -26.96 -10.36
N ASP A 383 -6.53 -26.75 -10.89
CA ASP A 383 -5.41 -27.71 -10.86
C ASP A 383 -4.37 -27.41 -9.77
N GLY A 384 -4.70 -26.54 -8.80
CA GLY A 384 -3.83 -26.20 -7.67
C GLY A 384 -2.72 -25.22 -8.00
N ARG A 385 -2.72 -24.60 -9.18
CA ARG A 385 -1.78 -23.53 -9.53
C ARG A 385 -2.05 -22.26 -8.73
N PRO A 386 -1.01 -21.44 -8.43
CA PRO A 386 -1.20 -20.15 -7.78
C PRO A 386 -2.25 -19.29 -8.49
N GLN A 387 -3.07 -18.60 -7.71
CA GLN A 387 -4.14 -17.71 -8.18
C GLN A 387 -3.99 -16.32 -7.59
N TRP A 388 -4.56 -15.32 -8.27
CA TRP A 388 -4.65 -13.98 -7.72
C TRP A 388 -5.52 -13.95 -6.46
N PRO A 389 -5.16 -13.15 -5.43
CA PRO A 389 -6.11 -12.84 -4.39
C PRO A 389 -7.30 -12.06 -4.96
N PRO A 390 -8.50 -12.18 -4.36
CA PRO A 390 -9.66 -11.38 -4.73
C PRO A 390 -9.33 -9.87 -4.76
N GLY A 391 -9.75 -9.18 -5.83
CA GLY A 391 -9.46 -7.76 -6.06
C GLY A 391 -8.07 -7.45 -6.62
N MET A 392 -7.17 -8.43 -6.69
CA MET A 392 -5.78 -8.32 -7.19
C MET A 392 -4.84 -7.36 -6.43
N VAL A 393 -5.34 -6.25 -5.87
CA VAL A 393 -4.58 -5.18 -5.19
C VAL A 393 -4.91 -5.07 -3.69
N ILE A 394 -5.18 -6.20 -3.05
CA ILE A 394 -5.58 -6.29 -1.64
C ILE A 394 -4.52 -5.77 -0.67
N ASN A 395 -3.23 -5.92 -1.00
CA ASN A 395 -2.13 -5.47 -0.15
C ASN A 395 -1.95 -3.96 -0.25
N ASP A 396 -2.19 -3.35 -1.40
CA ASP A 396 -1.99 -1.91 -1.61
C ASP A 396 -2.87 -1.09 -0.65
N TYR A 397 -4.19 -1.31 -0.66
CA TYR A 397 -5.10 -0.61 0.24
C TYR A 397 -4.87 -0.96 1.71
N THR A 398 -4.62 -2.24 2.02
CA THR A 398 -4.31 -2.68 3.39
C THR A 398 -2.98 -2.10 3.89
N THR A 399 -2.01 -1.88 3.01
CA THR A 399 -0.75 -1.20 3.33
C THR A 399 -0.99 0.27 3.60
N GLY A 400 -1.92 0.92 2.87
CA GLY A 400 -2.38 2.26 3.18
C GLY A 400 -2.95 2.36 4.60
N TYR A 401 -3.90 1.49 4.95
CA TYR A 401 -4.50 1.48 6.29
C TYR A 401 -3.49 1.17 7.41
N SER A 402 -2.63 0.16 7.22
CA SER A 402 -1.62 -0.17 8.24
C SER A 402 -0.56 0.92 8.40
N THR A 403 -0.18 1.60 7.31
CA THR A 403 0.72 2.76 7.37
C THR A 403 0.08 3.91 8.14
N ALA A 404 -1.18 4.25 7.84
CA ALA A 404 -1.91 5.28 8.58
C ALA A 404 -2.07 4.92 10.06
N LEU A 405 -2.35 3.64 10.38
CA LEU A 405 -2.47 3.17 11.76
C LEU A 405 -1.14 3.30 12.52
N ALA A 406 -0.01 2.94 11.91
CA ALA A 406 1.31 3.12 12.51
C ALA A 406 1.62 4.60 12.78
N ILE A 407 1.28 5.49 11.83
CA ILE A 407 1.43 6.93 12.02
C ILE A 407 0.55 7.41 13.17
N GLN A 408 -0.73 7.02 13.20
CA GLN A 408 -1.66 7.36 14.28
C GLN A 408 -1.20 6.83 15.64
N SER A 409 -0.60 5.63 15.70
CA SER A 409 0.01 5.12 16.92
C SER A 409 1.13 6.04 17.43
N MET A 410 2.02 6.51 16.56
CA MET A 410 3.08 7.45 16.97
C MET A 410 2.51 8.80 17.43
N LEU A 411 1.47 9.30 16.76
CA LEU A 411 0.75 10.50 17.18
C LEU A 411 0.09 10.32 18.55
N LEU A 412 -0.56 9.19 18.78
CA LEU A 412 -1.21 8.86 20.04
C LEU A 412 -0.21 8.83 21.19
N LYS A 413 0.95 8.18 21.00
CA LYS A 413 2.03 8.17 22.01
C LYS A 413 2.51 9.59 22.35
N ARG A 414 2.59 10.48 21.36
CA ARG A 414 2.92 11.90 21.59
C ARG A 414 1.82 12.63 22.37
N PHE A 415 0.56 12.48 21.98
CA PHE A 415 -0.55 13.15 22.66
C PHE A 415 -0.80 12.64 24.08
N ARG A 416 -0.48 11.38 24.37
CA ARG A 416 -0.48 10.82 25.73
C ARG A 416 0.74 11.22 26.58
N GLY A 417 1.72 11.91 25.99
CA GLY A 417 2.97 12.28 26.67
C GLY A 417 3.89 11.09 26.95
N GLU A 418 3.71 9.96 26.27
CA GLU A 418 4.53 8.75 26.44
C GLU A 418 5.90 8.90 25.78
N VAL A 419 6.00 9.77 24.77
CA VAL A 419 7.23 10.11 24.04
C VAL A 419 7.31 11.61 23.81
N SER A 420 8.53 12.13 23.59
CA SER A 420 8.69 13.55 23.26
C SER A 420 8.07 13.86 21.90
N VAL A 421 7.41 15.01 21.80
CA VAL A 421 6.92 15.54 20.51
C VAL A 421 8.09 15.87 19.56
N GLU A 422 9.30 16.05 20.08
CA GLU A 422 10.49 16.37 19.31
C GLU A 422 11.19 15.13 18.72
N ASP A 423 10.82 13.92 19.12
CA ASP A 423 11.48 12.71 18.65
C ASP A 423 11.03 12.37 17.23
N GLY A 424 11.95 12.07 16.33
CA GLY A 424 11.64 11.58 14.99
C GLY A 424 11.25 10.10 14.99
N TRP A 425 10.64 9.66 13.90
CA TRP A 425 10.30 8.26 13.68
C TRP A 425 10.55 7.85 12.23
N LEU A 426 11.05 6.62 12.05
CA LEU A 426 11.14 5.96 10.75
C LEU A 426 10.25 4.73 10.72
N LEU A 427 9.35 4.67 9.75
CA LEU A 427 8.42 3.57 9.48
C LEU A 427 8.78 2.90 8.16
N SER A 428 8.70 1.57 8.11
CA SER A 428 9.04 0.78 6.93
C SER A 428 7.92 -0.20 6.53
N PRO A 429 6.68 0.27 6.32
CA PRO A 429 5.60 -0.58 5.83
C PRO A 429 5.98 -1.25 4.50
N SER A 430 5.49 -2.48 4.29
CA SER A 430 5.76 -3.18 3.04
C SER A 430 4.58 -3.98 2.50
N LEU A 431 4.42 -4.03 1.18
CA LEU A 431 3.35 -4.80 0.54
C LEU A 431 3.44 -6.30 0.88
N CYS A 432 4.65 -6.86 0.88
CA CYS A 432 4.88 -8.25 1.25
C CYS A 432 4.63 -8.49 2.76
N GLY A 433 5.05 -7.57 3.63
CA GLY A 433 4.74 -7.63 5.06
C GLY A 433 3.24 -7.53 5.33
N THR A 434 2.52 -6.70 4.58
CA THR A 434 1.06 -6.64 4.60
C THR A 434 0.42 -7.93 4.13
N ALA A 435 0.91 -8.54 3.06
CA ALA A 435 0.43 -9.83 2.59
C ALA A 435 0.61 -10.91 3.69
N MET A 436 1.75 -10.92 4.38
CA MET A 436 2.00 -11.79 5.54
C MET A 436 1.06 -11.47 6.72
N GLY A 437 0.79 -10.20 6.99
CA GLY A 437 -0.22 -9.77 7.98
C GLY A 437 -1.61 -10.27 7.62
N ILE A 438 -2.01 -10.19 6.34
CA ILE A 438 -3.29 -10.70 5.88
C ILE A 438 -3.40 -12.22 6.10
N LEU A 439 -2.33 -12.96 5.77
CA LEU A 439 -2.25 -14.40 6.01
C LEU A 439 -2.29 -14.75 7.52
N LYS A 440 -1.73 -13.90 8.38
CA LYS A 440 -1.75 -14.08 9.84
C LYS A 440 -3.13 -13.83 10.46
N TYR A 441 -3.85 -12.81 10.01
CA TYR A 441 -5.06 -12.33 10.68
C TYR A 441 -6.37 -12.70 10.00
N PHE A 442 -6.38 -12.95 8.69
CA PHE A 442 -7.63 -13.02 7.93
C PHE A 442 -7.84 -14.33 7.16
N LYS A 443 -7.03 -15.38 7.40
CA LYS A 443 -7.34 -16.72 6.85
C LYS A 443 -8.69 -17.21 7.35
N THR A 444 -9.49 -17.79 6.46
CA THR A 444 -10.81 -18.36 6.83
C THR A 444 -10.69 -19.49 7.86
N SER A 445 -9.59 -20.25 7.83
CA SER A 445 -9.30 -21.33 8.79
C SER A 445 -9.21 -20.85 10.24
N ARG A 446 -8.90 -19.58 10.48
CA ARG A 446 -8.88 -18.96 11.82
C ARG A 446 -10.29 -18.85 12.44
N PHE A 447 -11.33 -18.96 11.61
CA PHE A 447 -12.71 -18.66 11.99
C PHE A 447 -13.70 -19.75 11.57
N ALA A 448 -13.24 -21.00 11.39
CA ALA A 448 -14.04 -22.11 10.87
C ALA A 448 -15.39 -22.30 11.61
N THR A 449 -15.42 -22.08 12.93
CA THR A 449 -16.65 -22.18 13.76
C THR A 449 -17.64 -21.02 13.56
N ALA A 450 -17.23 -19.90 12.97
CA ALA A 450 -18.10 -18.75 12.69
C ALA A 450 -18.92 -18.92 11.40
N HIS A 451 -18.49 -19.80 10.48
CA HIS A 451 -19.17 -20.02 9.20
C HIS A 451 -20.36 -20.98 9.28
N ASP A 452 -20.42 -21.83 10.31
CA ASP A 452 -21.51 -22.80 10.52
C ASP A 452 -22.77 -22.16 11.14
N ALA A 453 -22.74 -20.87 11.50
CA ALA A 453 -23.81 -20.15 12.20
C ALA A 453 -24.59 -19.14 11.33
N CYS A 454 -24.61 -19.31 10.00
CA CYS A 454 -25.26 -18.38 9.08
C CYS A 454 -26.80 -18.43 9.18
N ASP A 455 -27.39 -17.38 9.73
CA ASP A 455 -28.82 -17.07 9.70
C ASP A 455 -29.14 -16.02 8.60
N GLU A 456 -30.41 -15.71 8.31
CA GLU A 456 -30.86 -14.72 7.30
C GLU A 456 -30.19 -13.33 7.44
N THR A 457 -29.64 -12.99 8.61
CA THR A 457 -28.85 -11.76 8.86
C THR A 457 -27.45 -11.74 8.23
N SER A 458 -27.05 -12.79 7.51
CA SER A 458 -25.71 -12.95 6.92
C SER A 458 -25.61 -12.53 5.45
N ALA A 459 -26.70 -12.03 4.85
CA ALA A 459 -26.69 -11.61 3.45
C ALA A 459 -25.73 -10.41 3.23
N PRO A 460 -24.88 -10.44 2.18
CA PRO A 460 -24.01 -9.30 1.86
C PRO A 460 -24.85 -8.07 1.53
N LEU A 461 -24.40 -6.92 2.02
CA LEU A 461 -25.00 -5.62 1.70
C LEU A 461 -24.11 -4.86 0.70
N PRO A 462 -24.69 -3.96 -0.12
CA PRO A 462 -23.89 -3.08 -0.97
C PRO A 462 -22.93 -2.22 -0.13
N PRO A 463 -21.94 -1.56 -0.72
CA PRO A 463 -21.16 -0.56 0.02
C PRO A 463 -21.98 0.67 0.41
N LEU A 464 -21.41 1.51 1.28
CA LEU A 464 -21.86 2.90 1.46
C LEU A 464 -21.24 3.79 0.38
N THR A 465 -21.98 4.81 -0.05
CA THR A 465 -21.56 5.74 -1.12
C THR A 465 -21.45 7.16 -0.58
N ILE A 466 -20.47 7.91 -1.08
CA ILE A 466 -20.34 9.36 -0.93
C ILE A 466 -20.33 10.01 -2.31
N GLU A 467 -20.93 11.19 -2.41
CA GLU A 467 -21.06 11.93 -3.65
C GLU A 467 -20.78 13.42 -3.43
N GLU A 468 -20.02 14.04 -4.31
CA GLU A 468 -19.70 15.46 -4.24
C GLU A 468 -19.41 16.05 -5.63
N GLN A 469 -19.76 17.32 -5.84
CA GLN A 469 -19.27 18.08 -6.99
C GLN A 469 -17.79 18.42 -6.79
N THR A 470 -16.94 17.94 -7.67
CA THR A 470 -15.49 18.17 -7.64
C THR A 470 -15.01 19.00 -8.84
N GLY A 471 -13.72 19.36 -8.85
CA GLY A 471 -13.07 19.96 -10.02
C GLY A 471 -12.97 19.02 -11.24
N LEU A 472 -13.21 17.72 -11.07
CA LEU A 472 -13.23 16.72 -12.15
C LEU A 472 -14.67 16.43 -12.65
N GLY A 473 -15.69 16.90 -11.92
CA GLY A 473 -17.10 16.57 -12.15
C GLY A 473 -17.78 16.04 -10.89
N TYR A 474 -19.03 15.60 -11.02
CA TYR A 474 -19.78 15.01 -9.92
C TYR A 474 -19.29 13.59 -9.65
N LEU A 475 -18.49 13.41 -8.59
CA LEU A 475 -17.86 12.14 -8.24
C LEU A 475 -18.78 11.35 -7.30
N ARG A 476 -19.01 10.08 -7.62
CA ARG A 476 -19.65 9.08 -6.75
C ARG A 476 -18.68 7.95 -6.48
N THR A 477 -18.39 7.69 -5.21
CA THR A 477 -17.38 6.71 -4.78
C THR A 477 -17.74 6.08 -3.42
N LEU A 478 -16.90 5.19 -2.90
CA LEU A 478 -17.10 4.54 -1.60
C LEU A 478 -17.01 5.55 -0.45
N ALA A 479 -18.03 5.57 0.41
CA ALA A 479 -17.93 6.23 1.71
C ALA A 479 -17.20 5.30 2.70
N PRO A 480 -16.33 5.82 3.59
CA PRO A 480 -15.65 5.00 4.60
C PRO A 480 -16.60 4.14 5.41
N LEU A 481 -16.23 2.87 5.60
CA LEU A 481 -17.11 1.89 6.24
C LEU A 481 -17.34 2.18 7.74
N PRO A 482 -16.32 2.44 8.57
CA PRO A 482 -16.54 2.78 9.97
C PRO A 482 -17.32 4.08 10.11
N GLN A 483 -18.34 4.07 10.96
CA GLN A 483 -19.16 5.24 11.28
C GLN A 483 -18.82 5.71 12.69
N MET A 484 -18.42 6.97 12.82
CA MET A 484 -17.99 7.58 14.08
C MET A 484 -19.05 8.55 14.60
N GLY A 485 -19.51 8.35 15.85
CA GLY A 485 -20.67 9.06 16.38
C GLY A 485 -20.46 10.54 16.71
N VAL A 486 -19.24 10.98 17.02
CA VAL A 486 -18.95 12.37 17.40
C VAL A 486 -18.12 13.09 16.33
N THR A 487 -17.16 12.40 15.73
CA THR A 487 -16.35 12.94 14.62
C THR A 487 -16.55 12.08 13.37
N PRO A 488 -17.68 12.22 12.65
CA PRO A 488 -17.92 11.48 11.42
C PRO A 488 -16.75 11.60 10.44
N ILE A 489 -16.42 10.50 9.78
CA ILE A 489 -15.38 10.48 8.76
C ILE A 489 -15.85 11.31 7.57
N CYS A 490 -15.03 12.28 7.15
CA CYS A 490 -15.33 13.17 6.03
C CYS A 490 -14.06 13.79 5.43
N TYR A 491 -14.22 14.46 4.28
CA TYR A 491 -13.13 15.14 3.56
C TYR A 491 -13.36 16.66 3.58
N GLU A 492 -12.81 17.35 4.59
CA GLU A 492 -13.08 18.80 4.83
C GLU A 492 -12.57 19.72 3.71
N ASN A 493 -11.50 19.33 3.03
CA ASN A 493 -10.88 20.12 1.96
C ASN A 493 -11.39 19.74 0.56
N GLY A 494 -12.59 19.15 0.49
CA GLY A 494 -13.22 18.62 -0.71
C GLY A 494 -12.89 17.14 -0.95
N LEU A 495 -13.81 16.45 -1.63
CA LEU A 495 -13.69 15.00 -1.87
C LEU A 495 -12.50 14.64 -2.78
N LEU A 496 -12.27 15.40 -3.86
CA LEU A 496 -11.17 15.18 -4.80
C LEU A 496 -10.86 16.47 -5.57
N VAL A 497 -9.59 16.72 -5.85
CA VAL A 497 -9.14 17.82 -6.72
C VAL A 497 -8.45 17.25 -7.97
N PRO A 498 -8.46 17.97 -9.12
CA PRO A 498 -7.67 17.57 -10.28
C PRO A 498 -6.18 17.40 -9.92
N MET A 499 -5.54 16.42 -10.56
CA MET A 499 -4.15 16.07 -10.27
C MET A 499 -3.20 17.25 -10.54
N GLY A 500 -2.53 17.74 -9.49
CA GLY A 500 -1.61 18.86 -9.56
C GLY A 500 -2.24 20.25 -9.60
N SER A 501 -3.55 20.39 -9.34
CA SER A 501 -4.24 21.70 -9.43
C SER A 501 -4.10 22.60 -8.20
N SER A 502 -3.62 22.09 -7.08
CA SER A 502 -3.46 22.85 -5.84
C SER A 502 -2.14 23.61 -5.81
N SER A 503 -2.14 24.77 -5.14
CA SER A 503 -0.90 25.45 -4.74
C SER A 503 -0.04 24.53 -3.85
N PRO A 504 1.28 24.66 -3.86
CA PRO A 504 2.17 23.83 -3.04
C PRO A 504 2.16 24.27 -1.58
N VAL A 505 1.00 24.30 -0.93
CA VAL A 505 0.75 24.66 0.47
C VAL A 505 -0.17 23.59 1.09
N PHE A 506 -0.07 23.39 2.41
CA PHE A 506 -0.97 22.46 3.09
C PHE A 506 -2.43 22.98 3.07
N PRO A 507 -3.42 22.18 2.64
CA PRO A 507 -4.80 22.64 2.57
C PRO A 507 -5.36 22.99 3.96
N GLY A 508 -6.16 24.05 4.05
CA GLY A 508 -6.69 24.55 5.31
C GLY A 508 -5.70 25.41 6.13
N PHE A 509 -4.55 25.79 5.56
CA PHE A 509 -3.60 26.72 6.17
C PHE A 509 -3.37 27.94 5.26
N ASP A 510 -3.46 29.14 5.83
CA ASP A 510 -3.24 30.40 5.11
C ASP A 510 -1.73 30.61 4.90
N GLN A 511 -1.24 30.20 3.73
CA GLN A 511 0.09 30.53 3.25
C GLN A 511 0.00 31.18 1.89
N GLU A 512 0.55 32.38 1.77
CA GLU A 512 0.76 32.99 0.46
C GLU A 512 1.83 32.22 -0.30
N TYR A 513 1.51 31.87 -1.55
CA TYR A 513 2.45 31.33 -2.51
C TYR A 513 2.31 32.13 -3.81
N SER A 514 3.40 32.78 -4.24
CA SER A 514 3.43 33.49 -5.52
C SER A 514 3.86 32.56 -6.64
N PHE A 515 3.09 32.58 -7.73
CA PHE A 515 3.41 31.87 -8.97
C PHE A 515 4.42 32.62 -9.84
N ASP A 516 4.73 33.88 -9.53
CA ASP A 516 5.60 34.73 -10.36
C ASP A 516 7.04 34.22 -10.42
N THR A 517 7.44 33.39 -9.46
CA THR A 517 8.78 32.75 -9.43
C THR A 517 8.85 31.42 -10.16
N ALA A 518 7.71 30.85 -10.60
CA ALA A 518 7.64 29.56 -11.28
C ALA A 518 7.49 29.77 -12.80
N GLY A 519 8.60 29.71 -13.54
CA GLY A 519 8.58 29.70 -15.00
C GLY A 519 8.37 28.28 -15.55
N PRO A 520 7.63 28.09 -16.66
CA PRO A 520 7.62 26.80 -17.36
C PRO A 520 9.05 26.48 -17.83
N ASP A 521 9.45 25.21 -17.67
CA ASP A 521 10.74 24.72 -18.15
C ASP A 521 10.81 24.94 -19.67
N ASP A 522 11.97 25.36 -20.18
CA ASP A 522 12.17 25.24 -21.63
C ASP A 522 12.12 23.74 -21.97
N HIS A 523 11.52 23.35 -23.09
CA HIS A 523 11.21 21.94 -23.37
C HIS A 523 12.44 20.99 -23.41
N THR A 524 13.64 21.46 -23.08
CA THR A 524 14.87 20.67 -22.90
C THR A 524 14.72 19.59 -21.83
N GLY A 525 14.01 19.88 -20.73
CA GLY A 525 13.75 18.90 -19.67
C GLY A 525 12.97 17.68 -20.18
N LEU A 526 11.98 17.89 -21.03
CA LEU A 526 11.21 16.82 -21.68
C LEU A 526 12.07 15.99 -22.63
N HIS A 527 12.92 16.64 -23.44
CA HIS A 527 13.85 15.95 -24.34
C HIS A 527 14.82 15.05 -23.57
N ALA A 528 15.40 15.54 -22.46
CA ALA A 528 16.28 14.74 -21.61
C ALA A 528 15.58 13.51 -21.01
N VAL A 529 14.31 13.65 -20.60
CA VAL A 529 13.49 12.52 -20.12
C VAL A 529 13.30 11.46 -21.21
N LEU A 530 12.99 11.87 -22.44
CA LEU A 530 12.81 10.97 -23.58
C LEU A 530 14.09 10.23 -23.97
N VAL A 531 15.23 10.94 -24.06
CA VAL A 531 16.53 10.32 -24.33
C VAL A 531 16.89 9.31 -23.24
N SER A 532 16.70 9.68 -21.98
CA SER A 532 16.96 8.76 -20.85
C SER A 532 16.07 7.51 -20.89
N ALA A 533 14.81 7.63 -21.32
CA ALA A 533 13.92 6.49 -21.47
C ALA A 533 14.40 5.53 -22.58
N ASN A 534 14.79 6.06 -23.74
CA ASN A 534 15.30 5.26 -24.85
C ASN A 534 16.60 4.54 -24.49
N ASP A 535 17.56 5.23 -23.86
CA ASP A 535 18.82 4.65 -23.40
C ASP A 535 18.60 3.52 -22.39
N LYS A 536 17.56 3.60 -21.55
CA LYS A 536 17.22 2.54 -20.60
C LYS A 536 16.65 1.31 -21.30
N ILE A 537 15.77 1.50 -22.28
CA ILE A 537 15.20 0.40 -23.06
C ILE A 537 16.32 -0.33 -23.82
N GLU A 538 17.22 0.42 -24.44
CA GLU A 538 18.35 -0.16 -25.17
C GLU A 538 19.30 -0.94 -24.26
N ARG A 539 19.62 -0.40 -23.07
CA ARG A 539 20.41 -1.14 -22.07
C ARG A 539 19.76 -2.45 -21.65
N LEU A 540 18.44 -2.46 -21.46
CA LEU A 540 17.69 -3.67 -21.10
C LEU A 540 17.70 -4.69 -22.24
N ARG A 541 17.59 -4.23 -23.49
CA ARG A 541 17.68 -5.09 -24.67
C ARG A 541 19.04 -5.79 -24.72
N VAL A 542 20.13 -5.03 -24.63
CA VAL A 542 21.51 -5.56 -24.65
C VAL A 542 21.73 -6.53 -23.49
N MET A 543 21.33 -6.16 -22.27
CA MET A 543 21.44 -7.03 -21.09
C MET A 543 20.67 -8.35 -21.30
N GLY A 544 19.46 -8.28 -21.83
CA GLY A 544 18.66 -9.45 -22.15
C GLY A 544 19.32 -10.36 -23.19
N GLU A 545 19.91 -9.78 -24.23
CA GLU A 545 20.63 -10.53 -25.28
C GLU A 545 21.84 -11.29 -24.72
N GLU A 546 22.67 -10.62 -23.92
CA GLU A 546 23.84 -11.21 -23.28
C GLU A 546 23.46 -12.36 -22.33
N ARG A 547 22.40 -12.18 -21.53
CA ARG A 547 21.94 -13.18 -20.58
C ARG A 547 21.31 -14.39 -21.28
N ARG A 548 20.53 -14.19 -22.34
CA ARG A 548 20.03 -15.27 -23.20
C ARG A 548 21.16 -16.05 -23.87
N ALA A 549 22.14 -15.35 -24.45
CA ALA A 549 23.29 -16.01 -25.07
C ALA A 549 24.11 -16.84 -24.07
N SER A 550 24.28 -16.32 -22.84
CA SER A 550 24.98 -17.02 -21.76
C SER A 550 24.23 -18.29 -21.32
N ARG A 551 22.90 -18.20 -21.15
CA ARG A 551 22.03 -19.34 -20.86
C ARG A 551 22.14 -20.42 -21.96
N ASP A 552 21.96 -20.02 -23.22
CA ASP A 552 21.98 -20.96 -24.35
C ASP A 552 23.36 -21.62 -24.51
N LYS A 553 24.45 -20.92 -24.19
CA LYS A 553 25.81 -21.47 -24.16
C LYS A 553 25.99 -22.50 -23.03
N ALA A 554 25.50 -22.21 -21.82
CA ALA A 554 25.53 -23.13 -20.70
C ALA A 554 24.77 -24.44 -21.03
N GLU A 555 23.63 -24.32 -21.70
CA GLU A 555 22.85 -25.48 -22.18
C GLU A 555 23.60 -26.32 -23.21
N ARG A 556 24.25 -25.69 -24.19
CA ARG A 556 25.07 -26.43 -25.17
C ARG A 556 26.19 -27.18 -24.48
N SER A 557 26.87 -26.56 -23.51
CA SER A 557 27.99 -27.19 -22.79
C SER A 557 27.58 -28.38 -21.92
N THR A 558 26.43 -28.28 -21.23
CA THR A 558 25.87 -29.36 -20.40
C THR A 558 25.23 -30.46 -21.25
N GLY A 559 24.64 -30.11 -22.40
CA GLY A 559 24.14 -31.05 -23.40
C GLY A 559 25.26 -31.87 -24.06
N THR A 560 26.41 -31.25 -24.38
CA THR A 560 27.59 -31.99 -24.86
C THR A 560 28.17 -32.92 -23.80
N ALA A 561 28.19 -32.53 -22.52
CA ALA A 561 28.67 -33.42 -21.44
C ALA A 561 27.80 -34.69 -21.31
N ARG A 562 26.46 -34.56 -21.40
CA ARG A 562 25.55 -35.72 -21.43
C ARG A 562 25.69 -36.58 -22.69
N HIS A 563 26.14 -35.99 -23.80
CA HIS A 563 26.39 -36.75 -25.02
C HIS A 563 27.68 -37.59 -24.91
N TRP A 564 28.71 -37.11 -24.21
CA TRP A 564 29.92 -37.89 -23.94
C TRP A 564 29.70 -39.01 -22.92
N ASP A 565 28.88 -38.81 -21.88
CA ASP A 565 28.53 -39.87 -20.93
C ASP A 565 27.69 -40.99 -21.57
N ALA A 566 26.88 -40.68 -22.59
CA ALA A 566 26.13 -41.68 -23.35
C ALA A 566 27.01 -42.52 -24.30
N TYR A 567 28.20 -42.04 -24.68
CA TYR A 567 29.18 -42.81 -25.47
C TYR A 567 30.19 -43.57 -24.59
N ALA A 568 30.42 -43.16 -23.34
CA ALA A 568 31.30 -43.86 -22.41
C ALA A 568 30.70 -45.16 -21.83
N GLY A 569 29.41 -45.42 -22.03
CA GLY A 569 28.71 -46.63 -21.59
C GLY A 569 28.54 -47.73 -22.66
N MET A 570 29.19 -47.60 -23.82
CA MET A 570 29.11 -48.58 -24.92
C MET A 570 30.38 -49.43 -25.14
N ASP A 571 31.43 -49.23 -24.35
CA ASP A 571 32.62 -50.10 -24.32
C ASP A 571 32.85 -50.62 -22.88
N SER A 572 32.07 -51.63 -22.47
CA SER A 572 32.44 -52.58 -21.41
C SER A 572 31.62 -53.86 -21.48
#